data_AF-A0A4Q6G520-F1
#
_entry.id   AF-A0A4Q6G520-F1
#
_cell.length_a   1.000
_cell.length_b   1.000
_cell.length_c   1.000
_cell.angle_alpha   90.00
_cell.angle_beta   90.00
_cell.angle_gamma   90.00
#
_symmetry.space_group_name_H-M   'P 1'
#
loop_
_entity.id
_entity.type
_entity.pdbx_description
1 polymer ?
#
loop_
_entity_poly.entity_id
_entity_poly.type
_entity_poly.pdbx_seq_one_letter_code
_entity_poly.pdbx_strand_id
1 'polypeptide(L)'
;RIPGAKAPQKVLGFAVSIWMASLLFHSYSMHVTEPFSLKLALHCMASIVGLSALPGLVLYLLIRRGATTEPKQTLAIVGVAMTAAAAAFLPLSCGNDTALHLVIGHGGPAFIFGGLFWFIGPSLLRW
;
A
#
# COMPACT_ATOMS: atom_id res chain seq x y z
N ARG A 1 -3.92 18.06 -23.24
CA ARG A 1 -4.33 17.03 -22.25
C ARG A 1 -4.31 15.69 -22.98
N ILE A 2 -3.34 14.82 -22.71
CA ILE A 2 -3.19 13.55 -23.45
C ILE A 2 -4.42 12.67 -23.12
N PRO A 3 -5.18 12.19 -24.12
CA PRO A 3 -6.25 11.22 -23.87
C PRO A 3 -5.63 9.96 -23.23
N GLY A 4 -6.02 9.65 -21.99
CA GLY A 4 -5.45 8.53 -21.21
C GLY A 4 -5.00 8.86 -19.79
N ALA A 5 -4.87 10.13 -19.41
CA ALA A 5 -4.36 10.57 -18.09
C ALA A 5 -5.14 10.07 -16.84
N LYS A 6 -6.33 9.47 -17.02
CA LYS A 6 -7.15 8.90 -15.94
C LYS A 6 -7.06 7.38 -15.82
N ALA A 7 -6.50 6.68 -16.82
CA ALA A 7 -6.35 5.22 -16.79
C ALA A 7 -5.59 4.72 -15.54
N PRO A 8 -4.41 5.28 -15.18
CA PRO A 8 -3.70 4.89 -13.96
C PRO A 8 -4.50 5.06 -12.66
N GLN A 9 -5.34 6.10 -12.53
CA GLN A 9 -6.18 6.29 -11.34
C GLN A 9 -7.25 5.20 -11.23
N LYS A 10 -7.87 4.80 -12.35
CA LYS A 10 -8.84 3.72 -12.38
C LYS A 10 -8.19 2.39 -12.00
N VAL A 11 -7.00 2.11 -12.54
CA VAL A 11 -6.23 0.90 -12.22
C VAL A 11 -5.85 0.87 -10.74
N LEU A 12 -5.36 1.99 -10.19
CA LEU A 12 -5.02 2.09 -8.77
C LEU A 12 -6.25 1.85 -7.88
N GLY A 13 -7.36 2.53 -8.16
CA GLY A 13 -8.60 2.36 -7.40
C GLY A 13 -9.14 0.93 -7.44
N PHE A 14 -9.03 0.27 -8.61
CA PHE A 14 -9.43 -1.12 -8.78
C PHE A 14 -8.50 -2.08 -8.00
N ALA A 15 -7.18 -1.88 -8.08
CA ALA A 15 -6.20 -2.69 -7.38
C ALA A 15 -6.35 -2.59 -5.84
N VAL A 16 -6.53 -1.37 -5.33
CA VAL A 16 -6.78 -1.14 -3.89
C VAL A 16 -8.08 -1.80 -3.47
N SER A 17 -9.15 -1.68 -4.27
CA SER A 17 -10.44 -2.32 -3.98
C SER A 17 -10.33 -3.85 -3.92
N ILE A 18 -9.65 -4.47 -4.90
CA ILE A 18 -9.40 -5.92 -4.91
C ILE A 18 -8.61 -6.34 -3.67
N TRP A 19 -7.57 -5.60 -3.33
CA TRP A 19 -6.73 -5.94 -2.19
C TRP A 19 -7.50 -5.82 -0.86
N MET A 20 -8.29 -4.76 -0.67
CA MET A 20 -9.17 -4.64 0.50
C MET A 20 -10.20 -5.78 0.56
N ALA A 21 -10.82 -6.13 -0.57
CA ALA A 21 -11.74 -7.25 -0.63
C ALA A 21 -11.04 -8.57 -0.27
N SER A 22 -9.81 -8.78 -0.72
CA SER A 22 -9.00 -9.95 -0.38
C SER A 22 -8.70 -10.05 1.12
N LEU A 23 -8.39 -8.93 1.78
CA LEU A 23 -8.15 -8.91 3.23
C LEU A 23 -9.43 -9.25 4.02
N LEU A 24 -10.57 -8.70 3.60
CA LEU A 24 -11.86 -8.99 4.23
C LEU A 24 -12.28 -10.45 4.01
N PHE A 25 -12.07 -10.98 2.80
CA PHE A 25 -12.35 -12.37 2.49
C PHE A 25 -11.46 -13.33 3.29
N HIS A 26 -10.18 -12.98 3.48
CA HIS A 26 -9.28 -13.77 4.31
C HIS A 26 -9.76 -13.82 5.77
N SER A 27 -10.10 -12.66 6.35
CA SER A 27 -10.65 -12.59 7.71
C SER A 27 -11.90 -13.44 7.89
N TYR A 28 -12.83 -13.35 6.93
CA TYR A 28 -14.06 -14.14 6.94
C TYR A 28 -13.77 -15.65 6.90
N SER A 29 -12.79 -16.08 6.10
CA SER A 29 -12.46 -17.49 5.91
C SER A 29 -11.84 -18.11 7.18
N MET A 30 -11.06 -17.35 7.94
CA MET A 30 -10.31 -17.83 9.10
C MET A 30 -11.15 -17.96 10.40
N HIS A 31 -12.43 -17.59 10.39
CA HIS A 31 -13.36 -17.71 11.54
C HIS A 31 -12.77 -17.24 12.88
N VAL A 32 -12.07 -16.11 12.86
CA VAL A 32 -11.27 -15.61 13.98
C VAL A 32 -12.17 -15.00 15.06
N THR A 33 -12.01 -15.45 16.30
CA THR A 33 -12.75 -14.96 17.47
C THR A 33 -11.92 -14.04 18.38
N GLU A 34 -10.64 -13.85 18.05
CA GLU A 34 -9.73 -13.00 18.83
C GLU A 34 -10.21 -11.54 18.86
N PRO A 35 -10.10 -10.83 20.01
CA PRO A 35 -10.45 -9.43 20.08
C PRO A 35 -9.46 -8.56 19.29
N PHE A 36 -9.97 -7.46 18.72
CA PHE A 36 -9.13 -6.47 18.06
C PHE A 36 -8.17 -5.81 19.06
N SER A 37 -6.89 -5.74 18.69
CA SER A 37 -5.84 -5.01 19.43
C SER A 37 -5.24 -3.92 18.57
N LEU A 38 -5.54 -2.65 18.91
CA LEU A 38 -4.97 -1.49 18.22
C LEU A 38 -3.44 -1.45 18.32
N LYS A 39 -2.89 -1.83 19.49
CA LYS A 39 -1.44 -1.89 19.70
C LYS A 39 -0.77 -2.85 18.73
N LEU A 40 -1.36 -4.04 18.53
CA LEU A 40 -0.83 -5.02 17.58
C LEU A 40 -1.00 -4.53 16.14
N ALA A 41 -2.14 -3.92 15.80
CA ALA A 41 -2.37 -3.36 14.46
C ALA A 41 -1.33 -2.29 14.11
N LEU A 42 -1.05 -1.37 15.03
CA LEU A 42 -0.02 -0.34 14.84
C LEU A 42 1.39 -0.94 14.75
N HIS A 43 1.67 -2.05 15.44
CA HIS A 43 2.94 -2.75 15.33
C HIS A 43 3.10 -3.41 13.95
N CYS A 44 2.12 -4.19 13.48
CA CYS A 44 2.16 -4.81 12.14
C CYS A 44 2.21 -3.71 11.05
N MET A 45 1.52 -2.58 11.25
CA MET A 45 1.60 -1.39 10.40
C MET A 45 3.01 -0.78 10.33
N ALA A 46 3.66 -0.54 11.49
CA ALA A 46 5.01 0.01 11.54
C ALA A 46 6.04 -0.94 10.89
N SER A 47 5.88 -2.26 11.08
CA SER A 47 6.70 -3.27 10.44
C SER A 47 6.54 -3.27 8.92
N ILE A 48 5.31 -3.16 8.41
CA ILE A 48 5.05 -3.01 6.96
C ILE A 48 5.72 -1.75 6.44
N VAL A 49 5.55 -0.61 7.11
CA VAL A 49 6.17 0.66 6.72
C VAL A 49 7.69 0.53 6.63
N GLY A 50 8.32 -0.10 7.63
CA GLY A 50 9.76 -0.35 7.65
C GLY A 50 10.21 -1.27 6.52
N LEU A 51 9.53 -2.40 6.33
CA LEU A 51 9.83 -3.37 5.27
C LEU A 51 9.62 -2.81 3.87
N SER A 52 8.65 -1.92 3.68
CA SER A 52 8.37 -1.26 2.41
C SER A 52 9.39 -0.19 2.03
N ALA A 53 10.14 0.35 2.99
CA ALA A 53 11.07 1.45 2.72
C ALA A 53 12.18 1.06 1.72
N LEU A 54 12.76 -0.13 1.87
CA LEU A 54 13.85 -0.61 1.01
C LEU A 54 13.40 -0.91 -0.44
N PRO A 55 12.38 -1.76 -0.69
CA PRO A 55 11.87 -1.96 -2.05
C PRO A 55 11.32 -0.65 -2.63
N GLY A 56 10.70 0.20 -1.82
CA GLY A 56 10.24 1.52 -2.22
C GLY A 56 11.36 2.44 -2.70
N LEU A 57 12.48 2.48 -1.96
CA LEU A 57 13.67 3.23 -2.36
C LEU A 57 14.25 2.69 -3.66
N VAL A 58 14.37 1.37 -3.82
CA VAL A 58 14.85 0.75 -5.06
C VAL A 58 13.97 1.11 -6.25
N LEU A 59 12.65 0.95 -6.13
CA LEU A 59 11.68 1.31 -7.16
C LEU A 59 11.79 2.80 -7.52
N TYR A 60 11.84 3.68 -6.52
CA TYR A 60 12.05 5.11 -6.71
C TYR A 60 13.34 5.38 -7.51
N LEU A 61 14.46 4.78 -7.12
CA LEU A 61 15.75 4.97 -7.80
C LEU A 61 15.72 4.50 -9.26
N LEU A 62 14.94 3.47 -9.58
CA LEU A 62 14.75 2.99 -10.95
C LEU A 62 13.90 3.95 -11.79
N ILE A 63 12.82 4.49 -11.21
CA ILE A 63 11.90 5.36 -11.97
C ILE A 63 12.32 6.84 -12.00
N ARG A 64 13.18 7.30 -11.08
CA ARG A 64 13.56 8.72 -10.96
C ARG A 64 14.27 9.29 -12.19
N ARG A 65 14.79 8.43 -13.06
CA ARG A 65 15.45 8.80 -14.32
C ARG A 65 14.52 8.64 -15.54
N GLY A 66 13.30 8.14 -15.36
CA GLY A 66 12.33 7.96 -16.43
C GLY A 66 11.48 9.22 -16.66
N ALA A 67 11.02 9.41 -17.90
CA ALA A 67 10.08 10.47 -18.26
C ALA A 67 8.65 10.13 -17.79
N THR A 68 8.38 10.23 -16.49
CA THR A 68 7.03 10.02 -15.96
C THR A 68 6.14 11.21 -16.32
N THR A 69 5.10 10.96 -17.11
CA THR A 69 4.16 12.01 -17.56
C THR A 69 3.25 12.54 -16.43
N GLU A 70 3.08 11.79 -15.34
CA GLU A 70 2.24 12.13 -14.18
C GLU A 70 2.92 11.69 -12.86
N PRO A 71 3.91 12.45 -12.35
CA PRO A 71 4.76 12.01 -11.22
C PRO A 71 3.97 11.73 -9.93
N LYS A 72 2.85 12.45 -9.68
CA LYS A 72 1.96 12.20 -8.54
C LYS A 72 1.40 10.80 -8.54
N GLN A 73 0.88 10.38 -9.70
CA GLN A 73 0.19 9.10 -9.86
C GLN A 73 1.20 7.96 -9.84
N THR A 74 2.33 8.13 -10.53
CA THR A 74 3.39 7.10 -10.57
C THR A 74 3.88 6.78 -9.17
N LEU A 75 4.24 7.80 -8.39
CA LEU A 75 4.76 7.56 -7.04
C LEU A 75 3.68 7.04 -6.09
N ALA A 76 2.43 7.50 -6.19
CA ALA A 76 1.34 6.95 -5.39
C ALA A 76 1.11 5.44 -5.66
N ILE A 77 1.13 5.02 -6.94
CA ILE A 77 1.02 3.62 -7.32
C ILE A 77 2.18 2.80 -6.75
N VAL A 78 3.41 3.30 -6.86
CA VAL A 78 4.60 2.64 -6.28
C VAL A 78 4.44 2.48 -4.76
N GLY A 79 3.99 3.53 -4.07
CA GLY A 79 3.76 3.52 -2.63
C GLY A 79 2.75 2.48 -2.19
N VAL A 80 1.62 2.37 -2.90
CA VAL A 80 0.62 1.33 -2.63
C VAL A 80 1.18 -0.06 -2.93
N ALA A 81 1.84 -0.25 -4.07
CA ALA A 81 2.36 -1.55 -4.50
C ALA A 81 3.39 -2.12 -3.52
N MET A 82 4.33 -1.31 -3.04
CA MET A 82 5.36 -1.76 -2.09
C MET A 82 4.77 -2.10 -0.71
N THR A 83 3.74 -1.38 -0.27
CA THR A 83 3.04 -1.70 0.99
C THR A 83 2.18 -2.94 0.88
N ALA A 84 1.51 -3.16 -0.27
CA ALA A 84 0.77 -4.38 -0.52
C ALA A 84 1.69 -5.60 -0.58
N ALA A 85 2.86 -5.47 -1.23
CA ALA A 85 3.87 -6.51 -1.26
C ALA A 85 4.37 -6.85 0.15
N ALA A 86 4.76 -5.86 0.96
CA ALA A 86 5.20 -6.09 2.33
C ALA A 86 4.09 -6.71 3.20
N ALA A 87 2.85 -6.21 3.08
CA ALA A 87 1.70 -6.73 3.80
C ALA A 87 1.36 -8.19 3.45
N ALA A 88 1.71 -8.67 2.26
CA ALA A 88 1.51 -10.06 1.84
C ALA A 88 2.48 -11.04 2.53
N PHE A 89 3.62 -10.57 3.04
CA PHE A 89 4.56 -11.42 3.78
C PHE A 89 4.25 -11.49 5.28
N LEU A 90 3.49 -10.52 5.83
CA LEU A 90 3.21 -10.50 7.27
C LEU A 90 2.27 -11.59 7.82
N PRO A 91 1.36 -12.24 7.06
CA PRO A 91 0.62 -13.40 7.54
C PRO A 91 1.53 -14.53 8.04
N LEU A 92 2.81 -14.55 7.65
CA LEU A 92 3.82 -15.48 8.17
C LEU A 92 4.22 -15.20 9.63
N SER A 93 3.79 -14.07 10.20
CA SER A 93 4.31 -13.54 11.48
C SER A 93 3.28 -12.83 12.37
N CYS A 94 2.14 -12.39 11.82
CA CYS A 94 1.06 -11.73 12.56
C CYS A 94 -0.11 -12.74 12.68
N GLY A 95 -0.41 -13.21 13.90
CA GLY A 95 -1.42 -14.26 14.14
C GLY A 95 -2.85 -13.75 14.40
N ASN A 96 -3.14 -12.48 14.07
CA ASN A 96 -4.46 -11.88 14.27
C ASN A 96 -5.09 -11.56 12.92
N ASP A 97 -6.06 -12.36 12.51
CA ASP A 97 -6.73 -12.23 11.23
C ASP A 97 -8.09 -11.50 11.31
N THR A 98 -8.34 -10.75 12.40
CA THR A 98 -9.60 -9.99 12.52
C THR A 98 -9.69 -8.91 11.43
N ALA A 99 -10.89 -8.70 10.89
CA ALA A 99 -11.08 -7.80 9.75
C ALA A 99 -10.57 -6.39 10.05
N LEU A 100 -10.81 -5.90 11.27
CA LEU A 100 -10.36 -4.58 11.70
C LEU A 100 -8.82 -4.52 11.83
N HIS A 101 -8.18 -5.59 12.29
CA HIS A 101 -6.72 -5.68 12.34
C HIS A 101 -6.12 -5.68 10.93
N LEU A 102 -6.66 -6.46 9.99
CA LEU A 102 -6.17 -6.49 8.61
C LEU A 102 -6.39 -5.15 7.90
N VAL A 103 -7.56 -4.53 8.05
CA VAL A 103 -7.83 -3.24 7.40
C VAL A 103 -6.94 -2.13 7.96
N ILE A 104 -6.81 -1.99 9.28
CA ILE A 104 -6.01 -0.92 9.89
C ILE A 104 -4.51 -1.23 9.78
N GLY A 105 -4.11 -2.44 10.17
CA GLY A 105 -2.72 -2.86 10.26
C GLY A 105 -2.09 -3.13 8.90
N HIS A 106 -2.80 -3.84 8.00
CA HIS A 106 -2.27 -4.21 6.69
C HIS A 106 -2.69 -3.23 5.59
N GLY A 107 -3.91 -2.70 5.64
CA GLY A 107 -4.42 -1.71 4.67
C GLY A 107 -3.91 -0.28 4.92
N GLY A 108 -3.80 0.12 6.19
CA GLY A 108 -3.38 1.47 6.61
C GLY A 108 -2.07 1.98 5.97
N PRO A 109 -0.99 1.18 5.93
CA PRO A 109 0.26 1.58 5.28
C PRO A 109 0.11 2.05 3.84
N ALA A 110 -0.75 1.42 3.04
CA ALA A 110 -0.93 1.80 1.65
C ALA A 110 -1.61 3.16 1.49
N PHE A 111 -2.54 3.50 2.38
CA PHE A 111 -3.14 4.84 2.38
C PHE A 111 -2.12 5.90 2.80
N ILE A 112 -1.28 5.59 3.79
CA ILE A 112 -0.20 6.50 4.21
C ILE A 112 0.79 6.72 3.08
N PHE A 113 1.37 5.66 2.52
CA PHE A 113 2.38 5.80 1.48
C PHE A 113 1.80 6.29 0.17
N GLY A 114 0.64 5.79 -0.25
CA GLY A 114 -0.06 6.27 -1.43
C GLY A 114 -0.37 7.76 -1.34
N GLY A 115 -0.89 8.22 -0.20
CA GLY A 115 -1.15 9.63 0.06
C GLY A 115 0.12 10.46 0.13
N LEU A 116 1.11 10.04 0.92
CA LEU A 116 2.40 10.73 1.06
C LEU A 116 3.06 10.92 -0.30
N PHE A 117 3.20 9.84 -1.06
CA PHE A 117 3.83 9.84 -2.38
C PHE A 117 3.04 10.60 -3.45
N TRP A 118 1.72 10.68 -3.32
CA TRP A 118 0.90 11.57 -4.15
C TRP A 118 1.30 13.04 -3.99
N PHE A 119 1.54 13.49 -2.75
CA PHE A 119 1.89 14.88 -2.46
C PHE A 119 3.36 15.21 -2.72
N ILE A 120 4.28 14.34 -2.30
CA ILE A 120 5.72 14.60 -2.47
C ILE A 120 6.25 14.24 -3.86
N GLY A 121 5.49 13.46 -4.63
CA GLY A 121 5.96 12.89 -5.90
C GLY A 121 6.45 13.91 -6.94
N PRO A 122 5.78 15.05 -7.16
CA PRO A 122 6.27 16.11 -8.04
C PRO A 122 7.63 16.66 -7.63
N SER A 123 7.91 16.70 -6.32
CA SER A 123 9.18 17.20 -5.80
C SER A 123 10.30 16.17 -5.92
N LEU A 124 9.96 14.87 -5.91
CA LEU A 124 10.93 13.77 -5.94
C LEU A 124 11.28 13.28 -7.35
N LEU A 125 10.33 13.27 -8.28
CA LEU A 125 10.50 12.81 -9.68
C LEU A 125 10.68 13.97 -10.65
N ARG A 126 11.28 15.08 -10.20
CA ARG A 126 11.36 16.33 -10.94
C ARG A 126 11.71 16.14 -12.42
N TRP A 127 10.77 16.62 -13.23
CA TRP A 127 11.03 17.46 -14.39
C TRP A 127 10.96 18.91 -13.92
#